data_AF-A0A357NDI4-F1
#
_entry.id   AF-A0A357NDI4-F1
#
_cell.length_a   1.000
_cell.length_b   1.000
_cell.length_c   1.000
_cell.angle_alpha   90.00
_cell.angle_beta   90.00
_cell.angle_gamma   90.00
#
_symmetry.space_group_name_H-M   'P 1'
#
loop_
_entity.id
_entity.type
_entity.pdbx_description
1 polymer ?
#
loop_
_entity_poly.entity_id
_entity_poly.type
_entity_poly.pdbx_seq_one_letter_code
_entity_poly.pdbx_strand_id
1 'polypeptide(L)' 'MGFFDKLKETLGFDKLKEGLTKTRSAFTDKIEQIITGYRKIDEELLEEIEEAMIQADIGVHTTTRIIGEVRK' A
#
# COMPACT_ATOMS: atom_id res chain seq x y z
N MET A 1 6.72 3.52 24.70
CA MET A 1 6.72 4.66 23.75
C MET A 1 6.80 4.09 22.35
N GLY A 2 5.82 4.37 21.49
CA GLY A 2 5.71 3.74 20.17
C GLY A 2 6.73 4.28 19.18
N PHE A 3 7.04 3.49 18.14
CA PHE A 3 7.91 3.90 17.04
C PHE A 3 7.46 5.24 16.41
N PHE A 4 6.16 5.40 16.21
CA PHE A 4 5.56 6.62 15.64
C PHE A 4 5.62 7.83 16.58
N ASP A 5 5.50 7.61 17.90
CA ASP A 5 5.62 8.70 18.89
C ASP A 5 7.03 9.29 18.83
N LYS A 6 8.04 8.42 18.76
CA LYS A 6 9.45 8.82 18.63
C LYS A 6 9.72 9.54 17.31
N LEU A 7 9.10 9.08 16.22
CA LEU A 7 9.21 9.70 14.89
C LEU A 7 8.62 11.12 14.87
N LYS A 8 7.47 11.31 15.54
CA LYS A 8 6.82 12.61 15.68
C LYS A 8 7.68 13.60 16.46
N GLU A 9 8.34 13.12 17.51
CA GLU A 9 9.25 13.90 18.36
C GLU A 9 10.55 14.29 17.63
N THR A 10 11.07 13.42 16.75
CA THR A 10 12.40 13.60 16.14
C THR A 10 12.37 14.29 14.76
N LEU A 11 11.35 14.06 13.94
CA LEU A 11 11.36 14.40 12.51
C LEU A 11 10.19 15.30 12.05
N GLY A 12 9.15 15.45 12.87
CA GLY A 12 7.90 16.10 12.47
C GLY A 12 7.11 15.21 11.52
N PHE A 13 6.13 14.47 12.06
CA PHE A 13 5.31 13.53 11.30
C PHE A 13 4.67 14.14 10.04
N ASP A 14 4.29 15.42 10.11
CA ASP A 14 3.70 16.14 8.97
C ASP A 14 4.66 16.30 7.80
N LYS A 15 5.96 16.55 8.05
CA LYS A 15 6.98 16.63 7.00
C LYS A 15 7.23 15.29 6.32
N LEU A 16 7.25 14.20 7.09
CA LEU A 16 7.35 12.86 6.54
C LEU A 16 6.13 12.53 5.67
N LYS A 17 4.93 12.83 6.17
CA LYS A 17 3.69 12.62 5.43
C LYS A 17 3.68 13.42 4.14
N GLU A 18 4.08 14.68 4.17
CA GLU A 18 4.19 15.55 3.01
C GLU A 18 5.16 14.96 1.96
N GLY A 19 6.36 14.55 2.39
CA GLY A 19 7.36 13.93 1.51
C GLY A 19 6.92 12.61 0.86
N LEU A 20 6.01 11.87 1.50
CA LEU A 20 5.45 10.63 0.98
C LEU A 20 4.15 10.82 0.17
N THR A 21 3.63 12.05 0.09
CA THR A 21 2.32 12.32 -0.54
C THR A 21 2.27 11.80 -1.99
N LYS A 22 3.32 12.05 -2.77
CA LYS A 22 3.38 11.63 -4.18
C LYS A 22 3.31 10.11 -4.33
N THR A 23 4.08 9.37 -3.54
CA THR A 23 4.07 7.90 -3.54
C THR A 23 2.72 7.36 -3.09
N ARG A 24 2.15 7.95 -2.02
CA ARG A 24 0.82 7.57 -1.53
C ARG A 24 -0.25 7.76 -2.60
N SER A 25 -0.31 8.94 -3.21
CA SER A 25 -1.30 9.24 -4.26
C SER A 25 -1.15 8.31 -5.45
N ALA A 26 0.07 8.17 -6.01
CA ALA A 26 0.29 7.29 -7.16
C ALA A 26 -0.08 5.83 -6.87
N PHE A 27 0.23 5.33 -5.67
CA PHE A 27 -0.15 3.99 -5.26
C PHE A 27 -1.65 3.84 -5.10
N THR A 28 -2.30 4.75 -4.36
CA THR A 28 -3.75 4.72 -4.12
C THR A 28 -4.53 4.83 -5.43
N ASP A 29 -4.16 5.75 -6.32
CA ASP A 29 -4.82 5.94 -7.62
C ASP A 29 -4.77 4.66 -8.46
N LYS A 30 -3.61 3.97 -8.47
CA LYS A 30 -3.43 2.71 -9.21
C LYS A 30 -4.31 1.58 -8.64
N ILE A 31 -4.36 1.45 -7.32
CA ILE A 31 -5.21 0.46 -6.66
C ILE A 31 -6.70 0.77 -6.88
N GLU A 32 -7.11 2.04 -6.82
CA GLU A 32 -8.49 2.45 -7.08
C GLU A 32 -8.92 2.13 -8.53
N GLN A 33 -8.03 2.35 -9.51
CA GLN A 33 -8.27 2.00 -10.91
C GLN A 33 -8.48 0.50 -11.10
N ILE A 34 -7.69 -0.33 -10.42
CA ILE A 34 -7.83 -1.79 -10.46
C ILE A 34 -9.20 -2.16 -9.86
N ILE A 35 -9.51 -1.69 -8.64
CA ILE A 35 -10.73 -2.08 -7.92
C ILE A 35 -12.01 -1.61 -8.63
N THR A 36 -12.02 -0.48 -9.31
CA THR A 36 -13.22 0.04 -9.99
C THR A 36 -13.72 -0.84 -11.13
N GLY A 37 -12.87 -1.72 -11.69
CA GLY A 37 -13.26 -2.73 -12.67
C GLY A 37 -13.99 -3.94 -12.09
N TYR A 38 -13.87 -4.18 -10.78
CA TYR A 38 -14.33 -5.41 -10.14
C TYR A 38 -15.53 -5.15 -9.20
N ARG A 39 -16.60 -5.92 -9.38
CA ARG A 39 -17.79 -5.85 -8.50
C ARG A 39 -17.63 -6.62 -7.18
N LYS A 40 -16.68 -7.54 -7.12
CA LYS A 40 -16.42 -8.42 -6.00
C LYS A 40 -14.92 -8.58 -5.83
N ILE A 41 -14.48 -8.79 -4.60
CA ILE A 41 -13.12 -9.26 -4.33
C ILE A 41 -13.06 -10.74 -4.68
N ASP A 42 -12.44 -11.05 -5.81
CA ASP A 42 -12.15 -12.39 -6.31
C ASP A 42 -10.64 -12.57 -6.51
N GLU A 43 -10.24 -13.78 -6.93
CA GLU A 43 -8.82 -14.13 -7.04
C GLU A 43 -8.09 -13.31 -8.11
N GLU A 44 -8.77 -12.99 -9.21
CA GLU A 44 -8.23 -12.18 -10.31
C GLU A 44 -7.90 -10.77 -9.85
N LEU A 45 -8.81 -10.12 -9.10
CA LEU A 45 -8.54 -8.82 -8.49
C LEU A 45 -7.33 -8.86 -7.54
N LEU A 46 -7.22 -9.91 -6.72
CA LEU A 46 -6.14 -10.02 -5.74
C LEU A 46 -4.78 -10.24 -6.41
N GLU A 47 -4.73 -10.98 -7.52
CA GLU A 47 -3.52 -11.11 -8.35
C GLU A 47 -3.12 -9.78 -8.98
N GLU A 48 -4.06 -9.01 -9.53
CA GLU A 48 -3.76 -7.67 -10.09
C GLU A 48 -3.21 -6.70 -9.03
N ILE A 49 -3.79 -6.73 -7.81
CA ILE A 49 -3.29 -5.92 -6.69
C ILE A 49 -1.88 -6.38 -6.29
N GLU A 50 -1.63 -7.69 -6.22
CA GLU A 50 -0.31 -8.25 -5.93
C GLU A 50 0.75 -7.76 -6.94
N GLU A 51 0.45 -7.82 -8.23
CA GLU A 51 1.34 -7.30 -9.27
C GLU A 51 1.58 -5.79 -9.13
N ALA A 52 0.52 -5.02 -8.90
CA ALA A 52 0.61 -3.57 -8.72
C ALA A 52 1.50 -3.18 -7.52
N MET A 53 1.42 -3.95 -6.43
CA MET A 53 2.24 -3.78 -5.23
C MET A 53 3.72 -4.14 -5.48
N ILE A 54 3.99 -5.20 -6.23
CA ILE A 54 5.37 -5.57 -6.61
C ILE A 54 6.00 -4.47 -7.46
N GLN A 55 5.26 -3.90 -8.42
CA GLN A 55 5.71 -2.77 -9.24
C GLN A 55 5.90 -1.47 -8.45
N ALA A 56 5.33 -1.36 -7.25
CA ALA A 56 5.49 -0.22 -6.35
C ALA A 56 6.67 -0.38 -5.37
N ASP A 57 7.64 -1.25 -5.68
CA ASP A 57 8.85 -1.52 -4.90
C ASP A 57 8.59 -2.09 -3.48
N ILE A 58 7.44 -2.73 -3.24
CA ILE A 58 7.14 -3.40 -1.96
C ILE A 58 7.87 -4.76 -1.85
N GLY A 59 8.12 -5.40 -3.00
CA GLY A 59 8.83 -6.67 -3.12
C GLY A 59 7.94 -7.90 -2.90
N VAL A 60 8.26 -8.97 -3.62
CA VAL A 60 7.45 -10.21 -3.74
C VAL A 60 7.04 -10.77 -2.37
N HIS A 61 8.01 -11.06 -1.50
CA HIS A 61 7.74 -11.70 -0.21
C HIS A 61 6.80 -10.88 0.69
N THR A 62 6.97 -9.55 0.70
CA THR A 62 6.12 -8.66 1.51
C THR A 62 4.72 -8.60 0.92
N THR A 63 4.61 -8.45 -0.39
CA THR A 63 3.33 -8.40 -1.08
C THR A 63 2.54 -9.69 -0.88
N THR A 64 3.14 -10.86 -1.13
CA THR A 64 2.47 -12.16 -0.97
C THR A 64 1.95 -12.37 0.46
N ARG A 65 2.70 -11.89 1.46
CA ARG A 65 2.23 -11.91 2.86
C ARG A 65 1.02 -11.00 3.07
N ILE A 66 1.05 -9.78 2.56
CA ILE A 66 -0.07 -8.82 2.69
C ILE A 66 -1.32 -9.38 2.02
N ILE A 67 -1.22 -9.85 0.78
CA ILE A 67 -2.35 -10.42 0.04
C ILE A 67 -2.85 -11.71 0.71
N GLY A 68 -1.96 -12.52 1.26
CA GLY A 68 -2.32 -13.69 2.05
C GLY A 68 -3.12 -13.36 3.32
N GLU A 69 -2.91 -12.20 3.94
CA GLU A 69 -3.75 -11.73 5.06
C GLU A 69 -5.09 -11.17 4.59
N VAL A 70 -5.19 -10.61 3.38
CA VAL A 70 -6.44 -10.11 2.79
C VAL A 70 -7.34 -11.26 2.31
N ARG A 71 -6.76 -12.37 1.85
CA ARG A 71 -7.49 -13.59 1.43
C ARG A 71 -8.21 -14.30 2.59
N LYS A 72 -7.83 -14.04 3.85
CA LYS A 72 -8.43 -14.66 5.05
C LYS A 72 -9.74 -13.99 5.45
#